data_AF-A0A2C8FBL6-F1
#
_entry.id   AF-A0A2C8FBL6-F1
#
_cell.length_a   1.000
_cell.length_b   1.000
_cell.length_c   1.000
_cell.angle_alpha   90.00
_cell.angle_beta   90.00
_cell.angle_gamma   90.00
#
_symmetry.space_group_name_H-M   'P 1'
#
loop_
_entity.id
_entity.type
_entity.pdbx_description
1 polymer ?
#
loop_
_entity_poly.entity_id
_entity_poly.type
_entity_poly.pdbx_seq_one_letter_code
_entity_poly.pdbx_strand_id
1 'polypeptide(L)'
;MYIEFNEARTGGTSFEMHLREVAQAEAKRLLGDVTEFSEEAIAAFKEAAIEPIKNGTFSLEQIERRISVVRSEIAQVWNSALPDDEKYRQISSKENEIALLQAGQFTFAKAGFAKTV
;
A
#
# COMPACT_ATOMS: atom_id res chain seq x y z
N MET A 1 24.37 -5.47 62.01
CA MET A 1 23.56 -6.68 61.77
C MET A 1 23.49 -6.82 60.26
N TYR A 2 24.26 -7.74 59.70
CA TYR A 2 24.31 -7.95 58.24
C TYR A 2 23.09 -8.80 57.86
N ILE A 3 22.28 -8.31 56.92
CA ILE A 3 21.20 -9.09 56.33
C ILE A 3 21.81 -9.79 55.12
N GLU A 4 22.10 -11.08 55.29
CA GLU A 4 22.45 -11.97 54.19
C GLU A 4 21.22 -12.12 53.29
N PHE A 5 21.30 -11.59 52.06
CA PHE A 5 20.36 -11.92 51.00
C PHE A 5 20.65 -13.37 50.58
N ASN A 6 19.87 -14.29 51.14
CA ASN A 6 19.91 -15.70 50.78
C ASN A 6 19.22 -15.86 49.42
N GLU A 7 20.01 -16.05 48.35
CA GLU A 7 19.53 -16.44 47.02
C GLU A 7 18.91 -17.85 47.08
N ALA A 8 17.65 -17.93 47.53
CA ALA A 8 16.82 -19.10 47.30
C ALA A 8 16.40 -19.11 45.81
N ARG A 9 17.31 -19.58 44.96
CA ARG A 9 17.02 -19.99 43.57
C ARG A 9 16.10 -21.21 43.58
N THR A 10 14.81 -20.98 43.65
CA THR A 10 13.78 -21.99 43.36
C THR A 10 12.51 -21.28 42.88
N GLY A 11 12.48 -20.90 41.60
CA GLY A 11 11.29 -20.27 41.02
C GLY A 11 11.27 -20.10 39.49
N GLY A 12 12.37 -20.39 38.79
CA GLY A 12 12.45 -20.18 37.34
C GLY A 12 11.60 -21.14 36.50
N THR A 13 11.35 -22.35 36.99
CA THR A 13 10.61 -23.38 36.23
C THR A 13 9.11 -23.12 36.15
N SER A 14 8.51 -22.43 37.12
CA SER A 14 7.06 -22.17 37.14
C SER A 14 6.66 -21.06 36.17
N PHE A 15 7.45 -19.99 36.06
CA PHE A 15 7.12 -18.85 35.21
C PHE A 15 7.29 -19.16 33.72
N GLU A 16 8.37 -19.83 33.34
CA GLU A 16 8.60 -20.25 31.94
C GLU A 16 7.56 -21.28 31.47
N MET A 17 7.14 -22.19 32.36
CA MET A 17 6.11 -23.17 32.05
C MET A 17 4.75 -22.49 31.86
N HIS A 18 4.44 -21.47 32.69
CA HIS A 18 3.22 -20.69 32.53
C HIS A 18 3.22 -19.85 31.25
N LEU A 19 4.35 -19.23 30.90
CA LEU A 19 4.50 -18.50 29.62
C LEU A 19 4.32 -19.42 28.41
N ARG A 20 4.85 -20.65 28.47
CA ARG A 20 4.62 -21.66 27.43
C ARG A 20 3.16 -22.07 27.32
N GLU A 21 2.47 -22.28 28.44
CA GLU A 21 1.04 -22.62 28.43
C GLU A 21 0.18 -21.47 27.89
N VAL A 22 0.47 -20.22 28.29
CA VAL A 22 -0.26 -19.04 27.79
C VAL A 22 -0.02 -18.87 26.29
N ALA A 23 1.23 -18.99 25.81
CA ALA A 23 1.55 -18.91 24.40
C ALA A 23 0.90 -20.04 23.58
N GLN A 24 0.84 -21.26 24.11
CA GLN A 24 0.15 -22.37 23.46
C GLN A 24 -1.38 -22.22 23.48
N ALA A 25 -1.95 -21.63 24.53
CA ALA A 25 -3.37 -21.33 24.63
C ALA A 25 -3.79 -20.19 23.68
N GLU A 26 -2.94 -19.18 23.51
CA GLU A 26 -3.12 -18.11 22.51
C GLU A 26 -2.98 -18.63 21.07
N ALA A 27 -1.98 -19.49 20.81
CA ALA A 27 -1.82 -20.14 19.50
C ALA A 27 -3.04 -21.02 19.15
N LYS A 28 -3.64 -21.71 20.12
CA LYS A 28 -4.90 -22.46 19.94
C LYS A 28 -6.12 -21.56 19.70
N ARG A 29 -6.12 -20.31 20.19
CA ARG A 29 -7.18 -19.33 19.90
C ARG A 29 -7.03 -18.67 18.53
N LEU A 30 -5.82 -18.56 18.01
CA LEU A 30 -5.53 -18.03 16.67
C LEU A 30 -5.73 -19.04 15.53
N LEU A 31 -5.97 -20.32 15.86
CA LEU A 31 -6.43 -21.37 14.94
C LEU A 31 -7.91 -21.21 14.51
N GLY A 32 -8.40 -19.96 14.47
CA GLY A 32 -9.66 -19.62 13.82
C GLY A 32 -9.42 -19.51 12.32
N ASP A 33 -9.86 -20.53 11.58
CA ASP A 33 -10.02 -20.58 10.12
C ASP A 33 -9.01 -19.73 9.31
N VAL A 34 -7.71 -19.98 9.52
CA VAL A 34 -6.65 -19.33 8.77
C VAL A 34 -6.58 -20.04 7.42
N THR A 35 -7.27 -19.49 6.43
CA THR A 35 -7.16 -19.96 5.04
C THR A 35 -5.83 -19.48 4.47
N GLU A 36 -4.97 -20.41 4.09
CA GLU A 36 -3.73 -20.10 3.39
C GLU A 36 -4.08 -19.55 2.00
N PHE A 37 -3.48 -18.41 1.62
CA PHE A 37 -3.63 -17.89 0.26
C PHE A 37 -3.07 -18.91 -0.73
N SER A 38 -3.83 -19.21 -1.80
CA SER A 38 -3.32 -20.06 -2.85
C SER A 38 -2.07 -19.44 -3.46
N GLU A 39 -1.13 -20.28 -3.90
CA GLU A 39 0.07 -19.82 -4.61
C GLU A 39 -0.29 -18.95 -5.83
N GLU A 40 -1.42 -19.26 -6.46
CA GLU A 40 -2.01 -18.52 -7.57
C GLU A 40 -2.47 -17.10 -7.16
N ALA A 41 -3.11 -16.95 -6.00
CA ALA A 41 -3.50 -15.65 -5.47
C ALA A 41 -2.29 -14.80 -5.08
N ILE A 42 -1.24 -15.43 -4.54
CA ILE A 42 0.02 -14.75 -4.22
C ILE A 42 0.74 -14.31 -5.50
N ALA A 43 0.75 -15.15 -6.54
CA ALA A 43 1.34 -14.82 -7.83
C ALA A 43 0.61 -13.64 -8.50
N ALA A 44 -0.73 -13.69 -8.56
CA ALA A 44 -1.55 -12.62 -9.11
C ALA A 44 -1.38 -11.30 -8.34
N PHE A 45 -1.27 -11.36 -7.01
CA PHE A 45 -0.99 -10.18 -6.20
C PHE A 45 0.40 -9.61 -6.49
N LYS A 46 1.44 -10.45 -6.61
CA LYS A 46 2.79 -10.00 -6.95
C LYS A 46 2.81 -9.31 -8.31
N GLU A 47 2.15 -9.87 -9.31
CA GLU A 47 2.07 -9.28 -10.65
C GLU A 47 1.28 -7.98 -10.68
N ALA A 48 0.14 -7.91 -9.97
CA ALA A 48 -0.72 -6.73 -10.01
C ALA A 48 -0.22 -5.58 -9.12
N ALA A 49 0.36 -5.88 -7.95
CA ALA A 49 0.71 -4.87 -6.95
C ALA A 49 2.22 -4.60 -6.87
N ILE A 50 3.07 -5.62 -7.00
CA ILE A 50 4.51 -5.49 -6.75
C ILE A 50 5.29 -5.15 -8.04
N GLU A 51 5.00 -5.81 -9.14
CA GLU A 51 5.68 -5.55 -10.42
C GLU A 51 5.53 -4.10 -10.91
N PRO A 52 4.35 -3.45 -10.82
CA PRO A 52 4.23 -2.05 -11.23
C PRO A 52 5.03 -1.07 -10.35
N ILE A 53 5.21 -1.41 -9.07
CA ILE A 53 6.05 -0.61 -8.16
C ILE A 53 7.52 -0.76 -8.55
N LYS A 54 7.97 -1.99 -8.81
CA LYS A 54 9.38 -2.27 -9.20
C LYS A 54 9.75 -1.69 -10.57
N ASN A 55 8.83 -1.74 -11.52
CA ASN A 55 9.06 -1.27 -12.89
C ASN A 55 8.89 0.26 -13.03
N GLY A 56 8.63 0.97 -11.93
CA GLY A 56 8.52 2.43 -11.92
C GLY A 56 7.30 2.98 -12.66
N THR A 57 6.33 2.13 -13.01
CA THR A 57 5.08 2.52 -13.70
C THR A 57 4.20 3.41 -12.82
N PHE A 58 4.33 3.32 -11.49
CA PHE A 58 3.73 4.25 -10.52
C PHE A 58 4.77 5.14 -9.84
N SER A 59 5.63 5.78 -10.62
CA SER A 59 6.52 6.84 -10.12
C SER A 59 5.89 8.23 -10.29
N LEU A 60 6.31 9.19 -9.45
CA LEU A 60 5.90 10.59 -9.58
C LEU A 60 6.17 11.14 -10.99
N GLU A 61 7.30 10.77 -11.59
CA GLU A 61 7.68 11.18 -12.95
C GLU A 61 6.70 10.64 -14.01
N GLN A 62 6.29 9.38 -13.91
CA GLN A 62 5.29 8.80 -14.82
C GLN A 62 3.92 9.47 -14.65
N ILE A 63 3.53 9.79 -13.41
CA ILE A 63 2.28 10.52 -13.14
C ILE A 63 2.33 11.93 -13.76
N GLU A 64 3.42 12.67 -13.58
CA GLU A 64 3.63 13.98 -14.21
C GLU A 64 3.58 13.89 -15.73
N ARG A 65 4.27 12.90 -16.31
CA ARG A 65 4.26 12.64 -17.75
C ARG A 65 2.84 12.36 -18.24
N ARG A 66 2.07 11.53 -17.54
CA ARG A 66 0.68 11.24 -17.91
C ARG A 66 -0.20 12.48 -17.84
N ILE A 67 -0.10 13.29 -16.78
CA ILE A 67 -0.84 14.55 -16.67
C ILE A 67 -0.54 15.45 -17.88
N SER A 68 0.74 15.56 -18.29
CA SER A 68 1.10 16.37 -19.46
C SER A 68 0.50 15.83 -20.76
N VAL A 69 0.46 14.51 -20.93
CA VAL A 69 -0.19 13.87 -22.09
C VAL A 69 -1.68 14.16 -22.10
N VAL A 70 -2.38 13.97 -20.98
CA VAL A 70 -3.83 14.20 -20.88
C VAL A 70 -4.19 15.67 -21.16
N ARG A 71 -3.37 16.63 -20.73
CA ARG A 71 -3.54 18.05 -21.08
C ARG A 71 -3.42 18.29 -22.59
N SER A 72 -2.49 17.61 -23.26
CA SER A 72 -2.37 17.67 -24.72
C SER A 72 -3.58 17.04 -25.41
N GLU A 73 -4.09 15.92 -24.89
CA GLU A 73 -5.30 15.27 -25.41
C GLU A 73 -6.53 16.19 -25.27
N ILE A 74 -6.68 16.91 -24.15
CA ILE A 74 -7.74 17.92 -23.97
C ILE A 74 -7.64 19.02 -25.04
N ALA A 75 -6.44 19.55 -25.29
CA ALA A 75 -6.23 20.55 -26.33
C ALA A 75 -6.57 20.02 -27.74
N GLN A 76 -6.28 18.74 -28.02
CA GLN A 76 -6.67 18.11 -29.28
C GLN A 76 -8.19 17.97 -29.42
N VAL A 77 -8.88 17.55 -28.36
CA VAL A 77 -10.35 17.44 -28.34
C VAL A 77 -10.99 18.81 -28.54
N TRP A 78 -10.49 19.84 -27.86
CA TRP A 78 -10.99 21.21 -27.98
C TRP A 78 -10.93 21.72 -29.43
N ASN A 79 -9.80 21.49 -30.10
CA ASN A 79 -9.55 21.92 -31.48
C ASN A 79 -10.11 20.94 -32.54
N SER A 80 -10.76 19.86 -32.14
CA SER A 80 -11.32 18.87 -33.07
C SER A 80 -12.60 19.39 -33.75
N ALA A 81 -13.02 18.70 -34.81
CA ALA A 81 -14.30 18.95 -35.49
C ALA A 81 -15.51 18.28 -34.80
N LEU A 82 -15.34 17.76 -33.59
CA LEU A 82 -16.44 17.11 -32.85
C LEU A 82 -17.53 18.11 -32.44
N PRO A 83 -18.79 17.66 -32.27
CA PRO A 83 -19.85 18.47 -31.66
C PRO A 83 -19.47 18.91 -30.24
N ASP A 84 -19.92 20.10 -29.82
CA ASP A 84 -19.56 20.69 -28.53
C ASP A 84 -19.95 19.82 -27.32
N ASP A 85 -21.11 19.15 -27.38
CA ASP A 85 -21.55 18.23 -26.32
C ASP A 85 -20.59 17.03 -26.16
N GLU A 86 -20.07 16.51 -27.27
CA GLU A 86 -19.13 15.39 -27.27
C GLU A 86 -17.75 15.84 -26.79
N LYS A 87 -17.31 17.03 -27.22
CA LYS A 87 -16.09 17.65 -26.69
C LYS A 87 -16.17 17.81 -25.17
N TYR A 88 -17.30 18.32 -24.67
CA TYR A 88 -17.49 18.53 -23.24
C TYR A 88 -17.40 17.22 -22.45
N ARG A 89 -18.05 16.15 -22.92
CA ARG A 89 -17.98 14.82 -22.29
C ARG A 89 -16.55 14.27 -22.25
N GLN A 90 -15.85 14.33 -23.37
CA GLN A 90 -14.49 13.81 -23.46
C GLN A 90 -13.51 14.63 -22.62
N ILE A 91 -13.64 15.95 -22.60
CA ILE A 91 -12.83 16.84 -21.76
C ILE A 91 -13.12 16.57 -20.29
N SER A 92 -14.38 16.50 -19.89
CA SER A 92 -14.76 16.20 -18.50
C SER A 92 -14.19 14.85 -18.02
N SER A 93 -14.23 13.83 -18.87
CA SER A 93 -13.60 12.53 -18.57
C SER A 93 -12.08 12.66 -18.36
N LYS A 94 -11.41 13.48 -19.15
CA LYS A 94 -9.95 13.71 -19.07
C LYS A 94 -9.57 14.58 -17.87
N GLU A 95 -10.41 15.55 -17.51
CA GLU A 95 -10.25 16.34 -16.29
C GLU A 95 -10.38 15.46 -15.04
N ASN A 96 -11.32 14.52 -15.03
CA ASN A 96 -11.43 13.52 -13.95
C ASN A 96 -10.18 12.65 -13.84
N GLU A 97 -9.59 12.24 -14.98
CA GLU A 97 -8.31 11.51 -14.98
C GLU A 97 -7.18 12.33 -14.33
N ILE A 98 -7.05 13.62 -14.70
CA ILE A 98 -6.07 14.52 -14.07
C ILE A 98 -6.29 14.63 -12.56
N ALA A 99 -7.54 14.77 -12.11
CA ALA A 99 -7.87 14.86 -10.69
C ALA A 99 -7.43 13.60 -9.92
N LEU A 100 -7.66 12.41 -10.49
CA LEU A 100 -7.21 11.14 -9.89
C LEU A 100 -5.68 11.05 -9.82
N LEU A 101 -4.99 11.46 -10.90
CA LEU A 101 -3.53 11.49 -10.93
C LEU A 101 -2.94 12.46 -9.91
N GLN A 102 -3.52 13.65 -9.75
CA GLN A 102 -3.12 14.64 -8.74
C GLN A 102 -3.38 14.14 -7.31
N ALA A 103 -4.50 13.46 -7.06
CA ALA A 103 -4.75 12.79 -5.77
C ALA A 103 -3.69 11.71 -5.49
N GLY A 104 -3.26 10.99 -6.52
CA GLY A 104 -2.10 10.10 -6.48
C GLY A 104 -0.83 10.82 -6.04
N GLN A 105 -0.47 11.93 -6.70
CA GLN A 105 0.71 12.74 -6.34
C GLN A 105 0.67 13.21 -4.88
N PHE A 106 -0.48 13.67 -4.40
CA PHE A 106 -0.65 14.07 -3.00
C PHE A 106 -0.41 12.90 -2.04
N THR A 107 -0.87 11.70 -2.39
CA THR A 107 -0.65 10.49 -1.60
C THR A 107 0.83 10.11 -1.55
N PHE A 108 1.56 10.20 -2.67
CA PHE A 108 3.01 10.01 -2.71
C PHE A 108 3.75 11.03 -1.84
N ALA A 109 3.40 12.31 -1.94
CA ALA A 109 3.99 13.37 -1.13
C ALA A 109 3.76 13.15 0.37
N LYS A 110 2.54 12.74 0.76
CA LYS A 110 2.19 12.42 2.15
C LYS A 110 3.00 11.23 2.69
N ALA A 111 3.29 10.24 1.84
CA ALA A 111 4.08 9.07 2.19
C ALA A 111 5.61 9.35 2.23
N GLY A 112 6.04 10.58 1.99
CA GLY A 112 7.46 10.97 2.02
C GLY A 112 8.23 10.55 0.77
N PHE A 113 7.55 10.04 -0.27
CA PHE A 113 8.14 9.83 -1.58
C PHE A 113 8.21 11.17 -2.31
N ALA A 114 9.17 12.00 -1.93
CA ALA A 114 9.47 13.23 -2.64
C ALA A 114 10.33 12.95 -3.87
N LYS A 115 10.13 13.73 -4.92
CA LYS A 115 11.06 13.77 -6.06
C LYS A 115 12.42 14.25 -5.54
N THR A 116 13.44 13.41 -5.62
CA THR A 116 14.83 13.87 -5.52
C THR A 116 15.08 14.73 -6.75
N VAL A 117 15.25 16.03 -6.51
CA VAL A 117 15.64 17.04 -7.51
C VAL A 117 17.11 16.85 -7.86
#